data_AF-A0A7K0FC59-F1
#
_entry.id   AF-A0A7K0FC59-F1
#
_cell.length_a   1.000
_cell.length_b   1.000
_cell.length_c   1.000
_cell.angle_alpha   90.00
_cell.angle_beta   90.00
_cell.angle_gamma   90.00
#
_symmetry.space_group_name_H-M   'P 1'
#
loop_
_entity.id
_entity.type
_entity.pdbx_description
1 polymer ?
#
loop_
_entity_poly.entity_id
_entity_poly.type
_entity_poly.pdbx_seq_one_letter_code
_entity_poly.pdbx_strand_id
1 'polypeptide(L)'
;MTFPDLIKNLLDSSKERLKTPIVGSFMIAFFFYNWRVLAVLFFSTATIEDRIIVINHEYLVFFSYLWPFVISLFYSIGVPYLMKWIDDRLVSVKNARRKQIYDTKDNTLELKIQLADKELALQDKLSRSKDKQEMLDQIRSLEDLNNELKSNNDLQLKDLTEKLKQSNNIITDLKTKIEEIENMYKMEKNDKKQNYKLFGEIYKTLSELHKANLNKFINRKSFESVEMLKLTTKFINKLVDDRIVRPVGKEIVITDLGLDFSNYGKSLNAELNKIDLK
;
A
#
# COMPACT_ATOMS: atom_id res chain seq x y z
N MET A 1 -75.81 44.39 -36.04
CA MET A 1 -76.06 43.15 -35.26
C MET A 1 -76.79 42.20 -36.15
N THR A 2 -76.12 41.13 -36.55
CA THR A 2 -76.69 40.09 -37.41
C THR A 2 -77.62 39.20 -36.58
N PHE A 3 -78.74 38.74 -37.15
CA PHE A 3 -79.72 37.89 -36.46
C PHE A 3 -79.11 36.69 -35.70
N PRO A 4 -78.05 36.02 -36.22
CA PRO A 4 -77.26 35.04 -35.48
C PRO A 4 -76.66 35.54 -34.15
N ASP A 5 -76.21 36.80 -34.07
CA ASP A 5 -75.62 37.36 -32.84
C ASP A 5 -76.67 37.62 -31.76
N LEU A 6 -77.91 37.96 -32.15
CA LEU A 6 -79.02 38.10 -31.21
C LEU A 6 -79.42 36.74 -30.61
N ILE A 7 -79.48 35.70 -31.44
CA ILE A 7 -79.75 34.32 -30.99
C ILE A 7 -78.64 33.84 -30.07
N LYS A 8 -77.38 34.10 -30.42
CA LYS A 8 -76.22 33.71 -29.61
C LYS A 8 -76.20 34.42 -28.26
N ASN A 9 -76.44 35.74 -28.23
CA ASN A 9 -76.51 36.50 -26.98
C ASN A 9 -77.70 36.08 -26.10
N LEU A 10 -78.85 35.71 -26.68
CA LEU A 10 -79.99 35.16 -25.93
C LEU A 10 -79.70 33.75 -25.38
N LEU A 11 -79.05 32.90 -26.16
CA LEU A 11 -78.64 31.56 -25.73
C LEU A 11 -77.60 31.61 -24.63
N ASP A 12 -76.61 32.49 -24.74
CA ASP A 12 -75.54 32.60 -23.75
C ASP A 12 -76.06 33.22 -22.43
N SER A 13 -76.97 34.20 -22.49
CA SER A 13 -77.69 34.70 -21.29
C SER A 13 -78.62 33.64 -20.68
N SER A 14 -79.27 32.82 -21.51
CA SER A 14 -80.13 31.73 -21.03
C SER A 14 -79.31 30.59 -20.41
N LYS A 15 -78.12 30.29 -20.93
CA LYS A 15 -77.20 29.28 -20.36
C LYS A 15 -76.76 29.64 -18.94
N GLU A 16 -76.49 30.91 -18.65
CA GLU A 16 -76.17 31.33 -17.27
C GLU A 16 -77.35 31.17 -16.32
N ARG A 17 -78.57 31.46 -16.77
CA ARG A 17 -79.79 31.31 -15.95
C ARG A 17 -80.19 29.84 -15.75
N LEU A 18 -80.00 29.00 -16.77
CA LEU A 18 -80.22 27.55 -16.71
C LEU A 18 -79.22 26.81 -15.80
N LYS A 19 -78.09 27.42 -15.44
CA LYS A 19 -77.18 26.89 -14.41
C LYS A 19 -77.75 26.99 -13.01
N THR A 20 -78.80 27.80 -12.78
CA THR A 20 -79.49 27.80 -11.49
C THR A 20 -80.41 26.58 -11.42
N PRO A 21 -80.27 25.70 -10.40
CA PRO A 21 -81.02 24.44 -10.32
C PRO A 21 -82.54 24.62 -10.40
N ILE A 22 -83.03 25.75 -9.88
CA ILE A 22 -84.44 26.10 -9.85
C ILE A 22 -84.94 26.48 -11.25
N VAL A 23 -84.24 27.34 -11.98
CA VAL A 23 -84.72 27.78 -13.31
C VAL A 23 -84.68 26.62 -14.32
N GLY A 24 -83.64 25.78 -14.28
CA GLY A 24 -83.55 24.60 -15.15
C GLY A 24 -84.66 23.59 -14.86
N SER A 25 -84.89 23.26 -13.58
CA SER A 25 -85.97 22.34 -13.18
C SER A 25 -87.36 22.91 -13.43
N PHE A 26 -87.55 24.23 -13.28
CA PHE A 26 -88.81 24.91 -13.59
C PHE A 26 -89.14 24.84 -15.06
N MET A 27 -88.18 25.14 -15.95
CA MET A 27 -88.39 25.03 -17.39
C MET A 27 -88.81 23.62 -17.79
N ILE A 28 -88.12 22.59 -17.28
CA ILE A 28 -88.45 21.19 -17.55
C ILE A 28 -89.84 20.85 -17.01
N ALA A 29 -90.13 21.17 -15.75
CA ALA A 29 -91.43 20.92 -15.13
C ALA A 29 -92.56 21.67 -15.85
N PHE A 30 -92.29 22.88 -16.36
CA PHE A 30 -93.25 23.70 -17.08
C PHE A 30 -93.60 23.09 -18.43
N PHE A 31 -92.60 22.65 -19.20
CA PHE A 31 -92.82 21.95 -20.47
C PHE A 31 -93.53 20.60 -20.26
N PHE A 32 -93.17 19.86 -19.21
CA PHE A 32 -93.81 18.58 -18.88
C PHE A 32 -95.27 18.75 -18.43
N TYR A 33 -95.59 19.77 -17.63
CA TYR A 33 -96.95 20.01 -17.15
C TYR A 33 -97.85 20.60 -18.26
N ASN A 34 -97.33 21.58 -19.01
CA ASN A 34 -98.05 22.28 -20.07
C ASN A 34 -97.87 21.62 -21.45
N TRP A 35 -97.56 20.32 -21.49
CA TRP A 35 -97.28 19.60 -22.73
C TRP A 35 -98.46 19.64 -23.72
N ARG A 36 -99.70 19.73 -23.23
CA ARG A 36 -100.91 19.85 -24.06
C ARG A 36 -100.95 21.16 -24.85
N VAL A 37 -100.52 22.27 -24.25
CA VAL A 37 -100.42 23.58 -24.92
C VAL A 37 -99.42 23.53 -26.06
N LEU A 38 -98.25 22.95 -25.79
CA LEU A 38 -97.21 22.77 -26.80
C LEU A 38 -97.69 21.86 -27.92
N ALA A 39 -98.42 20.79 -27.57
CA ALA A 39 -98.97 19.86 -28.54
C ALA A 39 -99.98 20.55 -29.47
N VAL A 40 -100.90 21.35 -28.92
CA VAL A 40 -101.85 22.14 -29.72
C VAL A 40 -101.14 23.21 -30.55
N LEU A 41 -100.10 23.86 -29.99
CA LEU A 41 -99.35 24.90 -30.69
C LEU A 41 -98.62 24.35 -31.93
N PHE A 42 -97.92 23.22 -31.78
CA PHE A 42 -97.04 22.68 -32.83
C PHE A 42 -97.72 21.64 -33.74
N PHE A 43 -98.73 20.91 -33.26
CA PHE A 43 -99.30 19.76 -33.99
C PHE A 43 -100.80 19.92 -34.35
N SER A 44 -101.50 20.95 -33.90
CA SER A 44 -102.90 21.15 -34.29
C SER A 44 -103.03 21.70 -35.70
N THR A 45 -103.98 21.16 -36.47
CA THR A 45 -104.36 21.62 -37.81
C THR A 45 -105.33 22.81 -37.81
N ALA A 46 -105.73 23.30 -36.62
CA ALA A 46 -106.64 24.43 -36.48
C ALA A 46 -106.00 25.75 -36.95
N THR A 47 -106.84 26.72 -37.31
CA THR A 47 -106.37 28.06 -37.69
C THR A 47 -105.61 28.70 -36.54
N ILE A 48 -104.74 29.66 -36.85
CA ILE A 48 -103.92 30.34 -35.82
C ILE A 48 -104.83 31.01 -34.77
N GLU A 49 -105.95 31.59 -35.20
CA GLU A 49 -106.92 32.25 -34.32
C GLU A 49 -107.57 31.25 -33.35
N ASP A 50 -108.02 30.10 -33.85
CA ASP A 50 -108.64 29.06 -33.01
C ASP A 50 -107.64 28.51 -31.98
N ARG A 51 -106.37 28.31 -32.37
CA ARG A 51 -105.32 27.86 -31.44
C ARG A 51 -105.11 28.87 -30.31
N ILE A 52 -105.09 30.17 -30.61
CA ILE A 52 -104.90 31.21 -29.59
C ILE A 52 -106.09 31.24 -28.62
N ILE A 53 -107.32 31.12 -29.12
CA ILE A 53 -108.53 31.12 -28.28
C ILE A 53 -108.52 29.92 -27.32
N VAL A 54 -108.23 28.72 -27.83
CA VAL A 54 -108.15 27.50 -27.01
C VAL A 54 -107.06 27.62 -25.94
N ILE A 55 -105.87 28.10 -26.31
CA ILE A 55 -104.76 28.28 -25.37
C ILE A 55 -105.11 29.31 -24.28
N ASN A 56 -105.74 30.43 -24.67
CA ASN A 56 -106.07 31.52 -23.75
C ASN A 56 -107.17 31.14 -22.75
N HIS A 57 -108.17 30.37 -23.19
CA HIS A 57 -109.29 29.99 -22.33
C HIS A 57 -108.98 28.79 -21.42
N GLU A 58 -108.23 27.81 -21.92
CA GLU A 58 -108.08 26.51 -21.23
C GLU A 58 -106.75 26.35 -20.49
N TYR A 59 -105.70 27.10 -20.88
CA TYR A 59 -104.34 26.82 -20.41
C TYR A 59 -103.60 28.01 -19.79
N LEU A 60 -104.09 29.24 -19.93
CA LEU A 60 -103.52 30.46 -19.32
C LEU A 60 -104.06 30.75 -17.90
N VAL A 61 -104.46 29.70 -17.18
CA VAL A 61 -104.92 29.81 -15.78
C VAL A 61 -103.71 29.90 -14.84
N PHE A 62 -103.84 30.65 -13.73
CA PHE A 62 -102.77 30.81 -12.73
C PHE A 62 -102.13 29.48 -12.27
N PHE A 63 -102.95 28.43 -12.14
CA PHE A 63 -102.48 27.10 -11.74
C PHE A 63 -101.53 26.43 -12.74
N SER A 64 -101.57 26.80 -14.02
CA SER A 64 -100.67 26.29 -15.07
C SER A 64 -99.20 26.67 -14.85
N TYR A 65 -98.95 27.76 -14.12
CA TYR A 65 -97.61 28.23 -13.75
C TYR A 65 -97.23 27.81 -12.32
N LEU A 66 -98.20 27.76 -11.41
CA LEU A 66 -97.98 27.43 -10.00
C LEU A 66 -97.48 25.99 -9.81
N TRP A 67 -98.09 25.01 -10.48
CA TRP A 67 -97.73 23.60 -10.33
C TRP A 67 -96.29 23.28 -10.78
N PRO A 68 -95.83 23.72 -11.97
CA PRO A 68 -94.43 23.62 -12.37
C PRO A 68 -93.44 24.26 -11.39
N PHE A 69 -93.82 25.40 -10.78
CA PHE A 69 -93.00 26.09 -9.79
C PHE A 69 -92.82 25.25 -8.52
N VAL A 70 -93.90 24.68 -7.99
CA VAL A 70 -93.86 23.82 -6.81
C VAL A 70 -93.04 22.54 -7.06
N ILE A 71 -93.22 21.90 -8.22
CA ILE A 71 -92.45 20.70 -8.60
C ILE A 71 -90.97 21.01 -8.72
N SER A 72 -90.61 22.13 -9.37
CA SER A 72 -89.23 22.58 -9.49
C SER A 72 -88.58 22.88 -8.15
N LEU A 73 -89.31 23.55 -7.25
CA LEU A 73 -88.84 23.85 -5.90
C LEU A 73 -88.62 22.55 -5.11
N PHE A 74 -89.56 21.62 -5.17
CA PHE A 74 -89.44 20.32 -4.52
C PHE A 74 -88.28 19.50 -5.08
N TYR A 75 -88.06 19.51 -6.39
CA TYR A 75 -86.94 18.80 -7.00
C TYR A 75 -85.59 19.42 -6.62
N SER A 76 -85.48 20.75 -6.70
CA SER A 76 -84.24 21.48 -6.45
C SER A 76 -83.78 21.39 -5.00
N ILE A 77 -84.72 21.27 -4.06
CA ILE A 77 -84.42 21.11 -2.63
C ILE A 77 -84.40 19.62 -2.26
N GLY A 78 -85.40 18.85 -2.66
CA GLY A 78 -85.56 17.45 -2.25
C GLY A 78 -84.41 16.55 -2.70
N VAL A 79 -83.89 16.71 -3.92
CA VAL A 79 -82.83 15.85 -4.45
C VAL A 79 -81.50 16.00 -3.68
N PRO A 80 -80.97 17.21 -3.42
CA PRO A 80 -79.78 17.39 -2.57
C PRO A 80 -79.93 16.81 -1.16
N TYR A 81 -81.08 16.98 -0.52
CA TYR A 81 -81.31 16.44 0.82
C TYR A 81 -81.41 14.91 0.82
N LEU A 82 -82.02 14.32 -0.20
CA LEU A 82 -82.05 12.86 -0.36
C LEU A 82 -80.66 12.30 -0.62
N MET A 83 -79.85 12.94 -1.47
CA MET A 83 -78.45 12.55 -1.71
C MET A 83 -77.63 12.62 -0.43
N LYS A 84 -77.77 13.70 0.36
CA LYS A 84 -77.10 13.82 1.66
C LYS A 84 -77.50 12.70 2.61
N TRP A 85 -78.78 12.37 2.70
CA TRP A 85 -79.27 11.29 3.55
C TRP A 85 -78.71 9.92 3.13
N ILE A 86 -78.63 9.65 1.83
CA ILE A 86 -77.99 8.43 1.28
C ILE A 86 -76.50 8.40 1.61
N ASP A 87 -75.81 9.52 1.43
CA ASP A 87 -74.38 9.63 1.71
C ASP A 87 -74.08 9.40 3.20
N ASP A 88 -74.85 10.01 4.11
CA ASP A 88 -74.71 9.85 5.56
C ASP A 88 -74.85 8.37 5.99
N ARG A 89 -75.75 7.61 5.36
CA ARG A 89 -75.90 6.17 5.60
C ARG A 89 -74.73 5.33 5.06
N LEU A 90 -74.06 5.80 4.00
CA LEU A 90 -72.95 5.13 3.35
C LEU A 90 -71.57 5.52 3.90
N VAL A 91 -71.50 6.49 4.83
CA VAL A 91 -70.23 6.95 5.45
C VAL A 91 -69.45 5.79 6.09
N SER A 92 -70.13 4.86 6.76
CA SER A 92 -69.47 3.72 7.42
C SER A 92 -68.73 2.82 6.43
N VAL A 93 -69.34 2.53 5.29
CA VAL A 93 -68.75 1.72 4.21
C VAL A 93 -67.58 2.47 3.54
N LYS A 94 -67.74 3.78 3.29
CA LYS A 94 -66.66 4.61 2.73
C LYS A 94 -65.46 4.67 3.67
N ASN A 95 -65.69 4.79 4.98
CA ASN A 95 -64.63 4.81 6.00
C ASN A 95 -63.94 3.45 6.15
N ALA A 96 -64.68 2.35 6.13
CA ALA A 96 -64.12 1.00 6.17
C ALA A 96 -63.21 0.74 4.96
N ARG A 97 -63.67 1.10 3.75
CA ARG A 97 -62.87 0.98 2.52
C ARG A 97 -61.63 1.86 2.56
N ARG A 98 -61.75 3.10 3.06
CA ARG A 98 -60.62 4.02 3.21
C ARG A 98 -59.59 3.47 4.19
N LYS A 99 -60.02 2.94 5.34
CA LYS A 99 -59.16 2.30 6.33
C LYS A 99 -58.42 1.11 5.73
N GLN A 100 -59.11 0.21 5.02
CA GLN A 100 -58.48 -0.94 4.35
C GLN A 100 -57.39 -0.52 3.35
N ILE A 101 -57.59 0.56 2.61
CA ILE A 101 -56.57 1.08 1.68
C ILE A 101 -55.34 1.57 2.45
N TYR A 102 -55.52 2.27 3.57
CA TYR A 102 -54.40 2.71 4.40
C TYR A 102 -53.69 1.54 5.07
N ASP A 103 -54.42 0.59 5.65
CA ASP A 103 -53.85 -0.62 6.26
C ASP A 103 -53.05 -1.44 5.23
N THR A 104 -53.55 -1.56 3.99
CA THR A 104 -52.83 -2.23 2.91
C THR A 104 -51.55 -1.48 2.56
N LYS A 105 -51.61 -0.14 2.47
CA LYS A 105 -50.42 0.68 2.19
C LYS A 105 -49.39 0.58 3.31
N ASP A 106 -49.83 0.57 4.56
CA ASP A 106 -48.97 0.46 5.74
C ASP A 106 -48.24 -0.88 5.74
N ASN A 107 -48.99 -1.99 5.56
CA ASN A 107 -48.40 -3.33 5.41
C ASN A 107 -47.39 -3.40 4.25
N THR A 108 -47.69 -2.78 3.10
CA THR A 108 -46.72 -2.76 1.98
C THR A 108 -45.48 -1.94 2.30
N LEU A 109 -45.59 -0.90 3.12
CA LEU A 109 -44.48 -0.06 3.53
C LEU A 109 -43.62 -0.80 4.55
N GLU A 110 -44.23 -1.50 5.50
CA GLU A 110 -43.54 -2.36 6.45
C GLU A 110 -42.74 -3.47 5.75
N LEU A 111 -43.35 -4.15 4.77
CA LEU A 111 -42.66 -5.16 3.98
C LEU A 111 -41.46 -4.58 3.20
N LYS A 112 -41.57 -3.34 2.70
CA LYS A 112 -40.45 -2.65 2.04
C LYS A 112 -39.33 -2.31 3.01
N ILE A 113 -39.65 -1.86 4.22
CA ILE A 113 -38.66 -1.62 5.27
C ILE A 113 -37.93 -2.92 5.62
N GLN A 114 -38.68 -4.00 5.87
CA GLN A 114 -38.08 -5.30 6.19
C GLN A 114 -37.20 -5.83 5.04
N LEU A 115 -37.57 -5.56 3.79
CA LEU A 115 -36.77 -5.92 2.63
C LEU A 115 -35.47 -5.12 2.56
N ALA A 116 -35.54 -3.80 2.78
CA ALA A 116 -34.37 -2.93 2.83
C ALA A 116 -33.40 -3.32 3.97
N ASP A 117 -33.93 -3.65 5.16
CA ASP A 117 -33.11 -4.12 6.28
C ASP A 117 -32.39 -5.42 5.96
N LYS A 118 -33.06 -6.35 5.27
CA LYS A 118 -32.45 -7.61 4.80
C LYS A 118 -31.38 -7.36 3.75
N GLU A 119 -31.58 -6.41 2.84
CA GLU A 119 -30.59 -6.03 1.83
C GLU A 119 -29.35 -5.39 2.47
N LEU A 120 -29.51 -4.50 3.45
CA LEU A 120 -28.41 -3.94 4.22
C LEU A 120 -27.64 -5.03 4.97
N ALA A 121 -28.35 -5.92 5.68
CA ALA A 121 -27.72 -7.04 6.38
C ALA A 121 -26.96 -8.00 5.42
N LEU A 122 -27.46 -8.16 4.19
CA LEU A 122 -26.79 -8.95 3.16
C LEU A 122 -25.53 -8.23 2.64
N GLN A 123 -25.60 -6.92 2.38
CA GLN A 123 -24.44 -6.12 1.99
C GLN A 123 -23.36 -6.11 3.07
N ASP A 124 -23.72 -5.96 4.34
CA ASP A 124 -22.78 -6.03 5.45
C ASP A 124 -22.07 -7.39 5.53
N LYS A 125 -22.82 -8.48 5.32
CA LYS A 125 -22.23 -9.83 5.26
C LYS A 125 -21.27 -9.99 4.08
N LEU A 126 -21.63 -9.45 2.91
CA LEU A 126 -20.77 -9.46 1.73
C LEU A 126 -19.51 -8.62 1.94
N SER A 127 -19.63 -7.42 2.52
CA SER A 127 -18.50 -6.55 2.84
C SER A 127 -17.55 -7.25 3.80
N ARG A 128 -18.07 -7.78 4.92
CA ARG A 128 -17.25 -8.55 5.88
C ARG A 128 -16.57 -9.76 5.24
N SER A 129 -17.23 -10.42 4.28
CA SER A 129 -16.63 -11.53 3.53
C SER A 129 -15.51 -11.05 2.61
N LYS A 130 -15.67 -9.90 1.95
CA LYS A 130 -14.63 -9.27 1.13
C LYS A 130 -13.45 -8.84 1.98
N ASP A 131 -13.71 -8.15 3.09
CA ASP A 131 -12.67 -7.71 4.05
C ASP A 131 -11.90 -8.94 4.57
N LYS A 132 -12.61 -10.02 4.92
CA LYS A 132 -11.97 -11.28 5.32
C LYS A 132 -11.10 -11.86 4.22
N GLN A 133 -11.54 -11.82 2.97
CA GLN A 133 -10.78 -12.34 1.84
C GLN A 133 -9.54 -11.48 1.56
N GLU A 134 -9.67 -10.17 1.62
CA GLU A 134 -8.54 -9.24 1.51
C GLU A 134 -7.52 -9.45 2.64
N MET A 135 -7.98 -9.62 3.88
CA MET A 135 -7.10 -9.97 5.01
C MET A 135 -6.38 -11.31 4.79
N LEU A 136 -7.06 -12.32 4.22
CA LEU A 136 -6.43 -13.61 3.90
C LEU A 136 -5.37 -13.47 2.80
N ASP A 137 -5.63 -12.64 1.78
CA ASP A 137 -4.67 -12.37 0.71
C ASP A 137 -3.45 -11.59 1.24
N GLN A 138 -3.65 -10.64 2.14
CA GLN A 138 -2.57 -9.95 2.85
C GLN A 138 -1.74 -10.92 3.70
N ILE A 139 -2.38 -11.84 4.44
CA ILE A 139 -1.68 -12.86 5.23
C ILE A 139 -0.81 -13.73 4.32
N ARG A 140 -1.35 -14.21 3.19
CA ARG A 140 -0.58 -15.02 2.22
C ARG A 140 0.61 -14.25 1.67
N SER A 141 0.42 -12.98 1.28
CA SER A 141 1.52 -12.14 0.80
C SER A 141 2.60 -11.94 1.86
N LEU A 142 2.21 -11.79 3.14
CA LEU A 142 3.16 -11.67 4.25
C LEU A 142 3.89 -12.99 4.52
N GLU A 143 3.20 -14.13 4.42
CA GLU A 143 3.81 -15.46 4.54
C GLU A 143 4.85 -15.70 3.43
N ASP A 144 4.52 -15.35 2.19
CA ASP A 144 5.43 -15.46 1.05
C ASP A 144 6.66 -14.56 1.23
N LEU A 145 6.46 -13.29 1.62
CA LEU A 145 7.55 -12.36 1.91
C LEU A 145 8.45 -12.88 3.05
N ASN A 146 7.85 -13.44 4.10
CA ASN A 146 8.59 -13.98 5.23
C ASN A 146 9.40 -15.23 4.85
N ASN A 147 8.84 -16.09 3.99
CA ASN A 147 9.54 -17.24 3.44
C ASN A 147 10.72 -16.81 2.57
N GLU A 148 10.55 -15.78 1.73
CA GLU A 148 11.62 -15.22 0.91
C GLU A 148 12.72 -14.59 1.79
N LEU A 149 12.35 -13.79 2.79
CA LEU A 149 13.29 -13.22 3.76
C LEU A 149 14.07 -14.29 4.50
N LYS A 150 13.40 -15.37 4.93
CA LYS A 150 14.05 -16.50 5.59
C LYS A 150 15.06 -17.20 4.68
N SER A 151 14.68 -17.45 3.43
CA SER A 151 15.57 -18.04 2.42
C SER A 151 16.79 -17.14 2.16
N ASN A 152 16.58 -15.84 2.02
CA ASN A 152 17.68 -14.87 1.83
C ASN A 152 18.61 -14.80 3.05
N ASN A 153 18.06 -14.78 4.26
CA ASN A 153 18.86 -14.84 5.48
C ASN A 153 19.66 -16.14 5.59
N ASP A 154 19.08 -17.28 5.24
CA ASP A 154 19.78 -18.57 5.25
C ASP A 154 20.94 -18.59 4.24
N LEU A 155 20.76 -18.00 3.05
CA LEU A 155 21.82 -17.84 2.06
C LEU A 155 22.93 -16.91 2.56
N GLN A 156 22.58 -15.77 3.14
CA GLN A 156 23.56 -14.84 3.71
C GLN A 156 24.34 -15.47 4.88
N LEU A 157 23.66 -16.22 5.74
CA LEU A 157 24.31 -16.94 6.84
C LEU A 157 25.28 -18.00 6.34
N LYS A 158 24.94 -18.73 5.26
CA LYS A 158 25.86 -19.68 4.63
C LYS A 158 27.09 -18.98 4.07
N ASP A 159 26.92 -17.91 3.30
CA ASP A 159 28.04 -17.12 2.75
C ASP A 159 28.95 -16.54 3.85
N LEU A 160 28.35 -15.96 4.89
CA LEU A 160 29.09 -15.45 6.05
C LEU A 160 29.85 -16.56 6.77
N THR A 161 29.24 -17.73 6.94
CA THR A 161 29.88 -18.90 7.58
C THR A 161 31.06 -19.40 6.75
N GLU A 162 30.92 -19.48 5.43
CA GLU A 162 32.02 -19.87 4.53
C GLU A 162 33.17 -18.87 4.57
N LYS A 163 32.89 -17.57 4.52
CA LYS A 163 33.90 -16.50 4.65
C LYS A 163 34.61 -16.55 5.99
N LEU A 164 33.88 -16.80 7.09
CA LEU A 164 34.46 -16.94 8.42
C LEU A 164 35.38 -18.17 8.48
N LYS A 165 34.98 -19.30 7.91
CA LYS A 165 35.82 -20.51 7.80
C LYS A 165 37.10 -20.24 7.00
N GLN A 166 37.00 -19.54 5.87
CA GLN A 166 38.17 -19.15 5.07
C GLN A 166 39.12 -18.24 5.86
N SER A 167 38.57 -17.23 6.54
CA SER A 167 39.35 -16.32 7.39
C SER A 167 40.06 -17.05 8.52
N ASN A 168 39.38 -18.00 9.18
CA ASN A 168 40.00 -18.84 10.21
C ASN A 168 41.13 -19.70 9.66
N ASN A 169 40.97 -20.27 8.46
CA ASN A 169 42.05 -21.04 7.82
C ASN A 169 43.28 -20.16 7.56
N ILE A 170 43.07 -18.92 7.07
CA ILE A 170 44.14 -17.95 6.85
C ILE A 170 44.81 -17.57 8.18
N ILE A 171 44.03 -17.32 9.24
CA ILE A 171 44.59 -17.02 10.57
C ILE A 171 45.46 -18.18 11.07
N THR A 172 45.02 -19.42 10.88
CA THR A 172 45.80 -20.61 11.26
C THR A 172 47.10 -20.71 10.47
N ASP A 173 47.07 -20.53 9.14
CA ASP A 173 48.26 -20.54 8.28
C ASP A 173 49.25 -19.40 8.60
N LEU A 174 48.73 -18.22 8.94
CA LEU A 174 49.57 -17.11 9.38
C LEU A 174 50.21 -17.39 10.74
N LYS A 175 49.49 -18.02 11.68
CA LYS A 175 50.06 -18.42 12.97
C LYS A 175 51.19 -19.42 12.81
N THR A 176 51.02 -20.45 11.97
CA THR A 176 52.07 -21.44 11.72
C THR A 176 53.32 -20.79 11.11
N LYS A 177 53.14 -19.87 10.15
CA LYS A 177 54.25 -19.11 9.57
C LYS A 177 54.97 -18.22 10.58
N ILE A 178 54.23 -17.57 11.49
CA ILE A 178 54.83 -16.78 12.57
C ILE A 178 55.66 -17.68 13.48
N GLU A 179 55.15 -18.84 13.88
CA GLU A 179 55.90 -19.81 14.70
C GLU A 179 57.17 -20.31 14.00
N GLU A 180 57.12 -20.58 12.69
CA GLU A 180 58.29 -20.96 11.89
C GLU A 180 59.35 -19.85 11.87
N ILE A 181 58.95 -18.60 11.65
CA ILE A 181 59.86 -17.45 11.66
C ILE A 181 60.47 -17.25 13.05
N GLU A 182 59.69 -17.36 14.11
CA GLU A 182 60.21 -17.25 15.48
C GLU A 182 61.24 -18.33 15.79
N ASN A 183 61.01 -19.56 15.31
CA ASN A 183 61.95 -20.66 15.49
C ASN A 183 63.23 -20.42 14.69
N MET A 184 63.13 -19.98 13.42
CA MET A 184 64.30 -19.62 12.61
C MET A 184 65.13 -18.50 13.28
N TYR A 185 64.46 -17.47 13.81
CA TYR A 185 65.14 -16.38 14.52
C TYR A 185 65.86 -16.86 15.79
N LYS A 186 65.23 -17.77 16.56
CA LYS A 186 65.88 -18.39 17.74
C LYS A 186 67.11 -19.21 17.36
N MET A 187 67.03 -19.98 16.26
CA MET A 187 68.16 -20.76 15.75
C MET A 187 69.31 -19.84 15.31
N GLU A 188 69.03 -18.83 14.48
CA GLU A 188 70.05 -17.87 14.02
C GLU A 188 70.73 -17.14 15.18
N LYS A 189 69.96 -16.74 16.20
CA LYS A 189 70.51 -16.12 17.41
C LYS A 189 71.44 -17.06 18.18
N ASN A 190 71.07 -18.35 18.25
CA ASN A 190 71.90 -19.36 18.92
C ASN A 190 73.19 -19.63 18.13
N ASP A 191 73.09 -19.75 16.80
CA ASP A 191 74.24 -19.95 15.92
C ASP A 191 75.22 -18.78 16.00
N LYS A 192 74.72 -17.54 15.98
CA LYS A 192 75.55 -16.34 16.21
C LYS A 192 76.26 -16.38 17.56
N LYS A 193 75.55 -16.76 18.63
CA LYS A 193 76.14 -16.87 19.98
C LYS A 193 77.25 -17.93 20.01
N GLN A 194 77.04 -19.09 19.36
CA GLN A 194 78.04 -20.14 19.28
C GLN A 194 79.25 -19.71 18.45
N ASN A 195 79.02 -19.02 17.34
CA ASN A 195 80.08 -18.44 16.50
C ASN A 195 80.91 -17.42 17.26
N TYR A 196 80.29 -16.51 18.02
CA TYR A 196 81.05 -15.56 18.85
C TYR A 196 81.93 -16.25 19.90
N LYS A 197 81.46 -17.34 20.49
CA LYS A 197 82.28 -18.13 21.44
C LYS A 197 83.48 -18.75 20.72
N LEU A 198 83.25 -19.39 19.58
CA LEU A 198 84.30 -19.97 18.73
C LEU A 198 85.30 -18.90 18.28
N PHE A 199 84.82 -17.73 17.86
CA PHE A 199 85.67 -16.60 17.47
C PHE A 199 86.54 -16.12 18.62
N GLY A 200 86.03 -16.08 19.86
CA GLY A 200 86.84 -15.76 21.04
C GLY A 200 87.99 -16.75 21.23
N GLU A 201 87.72 -18.06 21.07
CA GLU A 201 88.74 -19.12 21.17
C GLU A 201 89.81 -19.00 20.07
N ILE A 202 89.37 -18.84 18.82
CA ILE A 202 90.26 -18.66 17.66
C ILE A 202 91.09 -17.38 17.81
N TYR A 203 90.47 -16.27 18.21
CA TYR A 203 91.16 -15.00 18.40
C TYR A 203 92.28 -15.14 19.43
N LYS A 204 92.00 -15.81 20.55
CA LYS A 204 92.99 -16.09 21.59
C LYS A 204 94.16 -16.90 21.00
N THR A 205 93.90 -18.03 20.34
CA THR A 205 94.93 -18.88 19.74
C THR A 205 95.78 -18.14 18.70
N LEU A 206 95.16 -17.36 17.81
CA LEU A 206 95.88 -16.59 16.80
C LEU A 206 96.69 -15.43 17.40
N SER A 207 96.20 -14.83 18.49
CA SER A 207 96.92 -13.77 19.20
C SER A 207 98.18 -14.29 19.89
N GLU A 208 98.11 -15.48 20.49
CA GLU A 208 99.24 -16.20 21.08
C GLU A 208 100.24 -16.64 20.01
N LEU A 209 99.76 -16.99 18.81
CA LEU A 209 100.61 -17.38 17.71
C LEU A 209 101.42 -16.20 17.14
N HIS A 210 100.76 -15.09 16.80
CA HIS A 210 101.42 -13.88 16.28
C HIS A 210 100.50 -12.63 16.25
N LYS A 211 100.45 -11.86 17.34
CA LYS A 211 99.60 -10.65 17.50
C LYS A 211 99.65 -9.65 16.35
N ALA A 212 100.83 -9.36 15.79
CA ALA A 212 100.98 -8.41 14.69
C ALA A 212 100.38 -8.92 13.35
N ASN A 213 100.32 -10.24 13.14
CA ASN A 213 99.72 -10.83 11.95
C ASN A 213 98.20 -10.86 12.09
N LEU A 214 97.70 -11.12 13.30
CA LEU A 214 96.28 -11.02 13.62
C LEU A 214 95.73 -9.59 13.40
N ASN A 215 96.43 -8.56 13.87
CA ASN A 215 96.00 -7.18 13.65
C ASN A 215 96.03 -6.77 12.17
N LYS A 216 96.99 -7.28 11.39
CA LYS A 216 97.00 -7.11 9.93
C LYS A 216 95.81 -7.82 9.27
N PHE A 217 95.47 -9.02 9.73
CA PHE A 217 94.33 -9.80 9.25
C PHE A 217 92.99 -9.08 9.49
N ILE A 218 92.73 -8.71 10.75
CA ILE A 218 91.48 -8.07 11.16
C ILE A 218 91.24 -6.75 10.43
N ASN A 219 92.27 -5.96 10.18
CA ASN A 219 92.10 -4.63 9.57
C ASN A 219 92.00 -4.64 8.04
N ARG A 220 91.92 -5.82 7.41
CA ARG A 220 91.89 -5.95 5.94
C ARG A 220 90.64 -6.62 5.42
N LYS A 221 90.28 -6.29 4.17
CA LYS A 221 89.12 -6.83 3.46
C LYS A 221 89.46 -7.98 2.50
N SER A 222 90.71 -8.06 2.05
CA SER A 222 91.24 -9.12 1.18
C SER A 222 92.76 -9.17 1.32
N PHE A 223 93.37 -10.28 0.87
CA PHE A 223 94.82 -10.48 0.85
C PHE A 223 95.29 -10.86 -0.55
N GLU A 224 96.22 -10.10 -1.10
CA GLU A 224 96.97 -10.51 -2.27
C GLU A 224 98.03 -11.56 -1.89
N SER A 225 98.40 -12.43 -2.83
CA SER A 225 99.38 -13.51 -2.61
C SER A 225 100.73 -13.01 -2.06
N VAL A 226 101.16 -11.82 -2.49
CA VAL A 226 102.40 -11.16 -2.04
C VAL A 226 102.32 -10.73 -0.58
N GLU A 227 101.14 -10.35 -0.10
CA GLU A 227 100.95 -9.93 1.28
C GLU A 227 100.84 -11.12 2.23
N MET A 228 100.38 -12.27 1.72
CA MET A 228 100.37 -13.55 2.44
C MET A 228 101.78 -14.06 2.72
N LEU A 229 102.75 -13.86 1.81
CA LEU A 229 104.16 -14.20 2.05
C LEU A 229 104.77 -13.47 3.26
N LYS A 230 104.14 -12.35 3.69
CA LYS A 230 104.53 -11.60 4.89
C LYS A 230 103.91 -12.15 6.18
N LEU A 231 102.95 -13.07 6.09
CA LEU A 231 102.40 -13.81 7.22
C LEU A 231 103.19 -15.10 7.44
N THR A 232 103.30 -15.52 8.69
CA THR A 232 103.99 -16.78 9.00
C THR A 232 103.18 -17.96 8.48
N THR A 233 103.84 -18.95 7.88
CA THR A 233 103.20 -20.15 7.31
C THR A 233 102.30 -20.86 8.34
N LYS A 234 102.73 -20.90 9.60
CA LYS A 234 101.96 -21.45 10.73
C LYS A 234 100.65 -20.69 10.99
N PHE A 235 100.64 -19.37 10.79
CA PHE A 235 99.46 -18.52 10.93
C PHE A 235 98.47 -18.75 9.78
N ILE A 236 98.99 -18.84 8.54
CA ILE A 236 98.18 -19.10 7.35
C ILE A 236 97.49 -20.47 7.45
N ASN A 237 98.24 -21.51 7.81
CA ASN A 237 97.67 -22.86 7.94
C ASN A 237 96.57 -22.89 9.00
N LYS A 238 96.76 -22.20 10.13
CA LYS A 238 95.73 -22.12 11.18
C LYS A 238 94.45 -21.41 10.72
N LEU A 239 94.57 -20.34 9.93
CA LEU A 239 93.41 -19.67 9.33
C LEU A 239 92.64 -20.55 8.34
N VAL A 240 93.34 -21.42 7.61
CA VAL A 240 92.75 -22.39 6.69
C VAL A 240 92.06 -23.51 7.47
N ASP A 241 92.72 -24.07 8.49
CA ASP A 241 92.19 -25.13 9.35
C ASP A 241 90.90 -24.68 10.06
N ASP A 242 90.88 -23.43 10.54
CA ASP A 242 89.72 -22.83 11.21
C ASP A 242 88.65 -22.33 10.22
N ARG A 243 88.83 -22.55 8.91
CA ARG A 243 87.90 -22.17 7.81
C ARG A 243 87.63 -20.66 7.71
N ILE A 244 88.51 -19.83 8.26
CA ILE A 244 88.46 -18.36 8.16
C ILE A 244 88.82 -17.90 6.74
N VAL A 245 89.71 -18.64 6.10
CA VAL A 245 90.09 -18.40 4.72
C VAL A 245 90.08 -19.70 3.93
N ARG A 246 89.85 -19.60 2.61
CA ARG A 246 89.91 -20.73 1.69
C ARG A 246 90.89 -20.46 0.55
N PRO A 247 91.73 -21.44 0.14
CA PRO A 247 92.57 -21.30 -1.03
C PRO A 247 91.73 -21.43 -2.31
N VAL A 248 91.91 -20.49 -3.25
CA VAL A 248 91.29 -20.50 -4.58
C VAL A 248 92.40 -20.21 -5.61
N GLY A 249 92.97 -21.27 -6.21
CA GLY A 249 94.08 -21.12 -7.14
C GLY A 249 95.35 -20.58 -6.46
N LYS A 250 95.85 -19.42 -6.91
CA LYS A 250 96.99 -18.72 -6.30
C LYS A 250 96.59 -17.68 -5.24
N GLU A 251 95.30 -17.52 -4.98
CA GLU A 251 94.74 -16.53 -4.07
C GLU A 251 94.08 -17.21 -2.86
N ILE A 252 93.93 -16.47 -1.76
CA ILE A 252 93.23 -16.93 -0.56
C ILE A 252 92.09 -15.95 -0.30
N VAL A 253 90.86 -16.47 -0.30
CA VAL A 253 89.64 -15.68 -0.14
C VAL A 253 89.13 -15.83 1.29
N ILE A 254 88.78 -14.72 1.93
CA ILE A 254 88.15 -14.71 3.26
C ILE A 254 86.73 -15.28 3.11
N THR A 255 86.38 -16.24 3.94
CA THR A 255 85.03 -16.83 3.95
C THR A 255 84.04 -15.89 4.65
N ASP A 256 82.72 -16.12 4.52
CA ASP A 256 81.73 -15.34 5.28
C ASP A 256 81.98 -15.43 6.79
N LEU A 257 82.35 -16.63 7.26
CA LEU A 257 82.81 -16.87 8.63
C LEU A 257 84.05 -16.05 8.98
N GLY A 258 85.00 -15.90 8.04
CA GLY A 258 86.20 -15.10 8.23
C GLY A 258 85.95 -13.60 8.22
N LEU A 259 84.96 -13.12 7.46
CA LEU A 259 84.51 -11.73 7.50
C LEU A 259 83.84 -11.41 8.85
N ASP A 260 83.00 -12.31 9.34
CA ASP A 260 82.37 -12.20 10.66
C ASP A 260 83.41 -12.23 11.79
N PHE A 261 84.39 -13.14 11.71
CA PHE A 261 85.52 -13.20 12.64
C PHE A 261 86.34 -11.91 12.62
N SER A 262 86.63 -11.37 11.42
CA SER A 262 87.35 -10.09 11.26
C SER A 262 86.57 -8.93 11.90
N ASN A 263 85.25 -8.86 11.68
CA ASN A 263 84.41 -7.83 12.28
C ASN A 263 84.33 -7.96 13.82
N TYR A 264 84.25 -9.18 14.35
CA TYR A 264 84.35 -9.46 15.78
C TYR A 264 85.71 -9.00 16.35
N GLY A 265 86.80 -9.28 15.65
CA GLY A 265 88.14 -8.83 16.03
C GLY A 265 88.27 -7.29 16.04
N LYS A 266 87.62 -6.59 15.09
CA LYS A 266 87.57 -5.12 15.06
C LYS A 266 86.83 -4.55 16.27
N SER A 267 85.67 -5.12 16.63
CA SER A 267 84.92 -4.66 17.80
C SER A 267 85.72 -4.88 19.09
N LEU A 268 86.39 -6.02 19.22
CA LEU A 268 87.22 -6.30 20.39
C LEU A 268 88.41 -5.32 20.51
N ASN A 269 89.11 -5.05 19.40
CA ASN A 269 90.20 -4.07 19.38
C ASN A 269 89.71 -2.64 19.65
N ALA A 270 88.52 -2.27 19.17
CA ALA A 270 87.91 -0.97 19.46
C ALA A 270 87.52 -0.82 20.94
N GLU A 271 87.12 -1.90 21.62
CA GLU A 271 86.86 -1.92 23.06
C GLU A 271 88.15 -1.84 23.88
N LEU A 272 89.20 -2.59 23.50
CA LEU A 272 90.50 -2.55 24.18
C LEU A 272 91.18 -1.17 24.06
N ASN A 273 91.12 -0.55 22.88
CA ASN A 273 91.67 0.80 22.68
C ASN A 273 90.92 1.90 23.46
N LYS A 274 89.67 1.64 23.89
CA LYS A 274 88.93 2.56 24.79
C LYS A 274 89.33 2.41 26.26
N ILE A 275 89.90 1.26 26.65
CA ILE A 275 90.34 0.98 28.02
C ILE A 275 91.73 1.59 28.28
N ASP A 276 92.62 1.60 27.29
CA ASP A 276 93.96 2.22 27.37
C ASP A 276 93.95 3.77 27.35
N LEU A 277 92.78 4.41 27.22
CA LEU A 277 92.59 5.87 27.20
C LEU A 277 91.93 6.43 28.49
N LYS A 278 91.82 5.62 29.54
CA LYS A 278 91.40 6.03 30.90
C LYS A 278 92.51 5.82 31.90
#